data_AF-A0A9N8HDF7-F1
#
_entry.id   AF-A0A9N8HDF7-F1
#
_cell.length_a   1.000
_cell.length_b   1.000
_cell.length_c   1.000
_cell.angle_alpha   90.00
_cell.angle_beta   90.00
_cell.angle_gamma   90.00
#
_symmetry.space_group_name_H-M   'P 1'
#
loop_
_entity.id
_entity.type
_entity.pdbx_description
1 polymer ?
#
loop_
_entity_poly.entity_id
_entity_poly.type
_entity_poly.pdbx_seq_one_letter_code
_entity_poly.pdbx_strand_id
1 'polypeptide(L)'
;MKTYSQEELNLAQTYSQICPAGAAMALTSKATGTLAPSKDQLRYNKSPTSNKPVSNPRFVALYHEVTETSLLTISKASMNRRAQQMNNEGVFDEDLEQAEDIQLTYEDSSSTVQQLRLKSAAEKVGIAEALLAMKQDMQVGKKVFLACAWCTEEERKLFQKYPEVLMVDVTFQTNNQGRPLFTSCSPGRDMFFFTPLRAYLPSQCRWVFSWLFGSAIPLLLGMYSLARTQLVLSDGDPNIYLSFEEHQPKAYPNAIHGLCIYHLVTKPLAEAGSKLVGKDDPFVLNQIETFKRWVFTWMCLGGIETDEEFEISHGLLVQWLKAFRNDDATERASEDLKHNSYIWSSS
;
A
#
# COMPACT_ATOMS: atom_id res chain seq x y z
N MET A 1 -16.00 -15.13 7.70
CA MET A 1 -14.55 -15.07 7.95
C MET A 1 -13.98 -16.46 7.73
N LYS A 2 -13.11 -16.68 6.74
CA LYS A 2 -12.21 -17.84 6.85
C LYS A 2 -11.23 -17.47 7.95
N THR A 3 -11.32 -18.15 9.09
CA THR A 3 -10.24 -18.13 10.08
C THR A 3 -9.05 -18.77 9.41
N TYR A 4 -8.03 -17.96 9.11
CA TYR A 4 -6.73 -18.49 8.72
C TYR A 4 -6.29 -19.48 9.80
N SER A 5 -5.80 -20.65 9.39
CA SER A 5 -5.25 -21.59 10.37
C SER A 5 -4.08 -20.91 11.09
N GLN A 6 -3.80 -21.34 12.32
CA GLN A 6 -2.66 -20.80 13.05
C GLN A 6 -1.34 -21.00 12.27
N GLU A 7 -1.24 -22.06 11.48
CA GLU A 7 -0.12 -22.27 10.55
C GLU A 7 -0.07 -21.21 9.44
N GLU A 8 -1.20 -20.79 8.88
CA GLU A 8 -1.26 -19.75 7.82
C GLU A 8 -0.87 -18.38 8.36
N LEU A 9 -1.33 -18.03 9.56
CA LEU A 9 -0.92 -16.81 10.24
C LEU A 9 0.57 -16.87 10.59
N ASN A 10 1.05 -17.99 11.13
CA ASN A 10 2.47 -18.18 11.45
C ASN A 10 3.34 -18.15 10.19
N LEU A 11 2.87 -18.68 9.06
CA LEU A 11 3.58 -18.66 7.78
C LEU A 11 3.61 -17.24 7.22
N ALA A 12 2.48 -16.54 7.12
CA ALA A 12 2.44 -15.15 6.67
C ALA A 12 3.30 -14.23 7.55
N GLN A 13 3.29 -14.45 8.87
CA GLN A 13 4.09 -13.71 9.85
C GLN A 13 5.59 -14.07 9.77
N THR A 14 5.93 -15.32 9.43
CA THR A 14 7.31 -15.73 9.15
C THR A 14 7.82 -15.15 7.83
N TYR A 15 6.98 -15.07 6.80
CA TYR A 15 7.34 -14.52 5.49
C TYR A 15 7.42 -12.99 5.52
N SER A 16 6.55 -12.31 6.28
CA SER A 16 6.62 -10.84 6.48
C SER A 16 7.87 -10.40 7.24
N GLN A 17 8.41 -11.25 8.13
CA GLN A 17 9.71 -11.04 8.79
C GLN A 17 10.90 -11.15 7.82
N ILE A 18 10.73 -11.78 6.66
CA ILE A 18 11.79 -11.97 5.65
C ILE A 18 11.69 -10.91 4.53
N CYS A 19 10.47 -10.64 4.03
CA CYS A 19 10.17 -9.57 3.07
C CYS A 19 8.65 -9.27 3.07
N PRO A 20 8.21 -8.00 3.09
CA PRO A 20 6.78 -7.66 3.00
C PRO A 20 6.07 -8.30 1.79
N ALA A 21 6.74 -8.41 0.65
CA ALA A 21 6.24 -9.09 -0.54
C ALA A 21 6.19 -10.62 -0.41
N GLY A 22 6.96 -11.19 0.52
CA GLY A 22 6.96 -12.62 0.82
C GLY A 22 5.62 -13.10 1.38
N ALA A 23 4.93 -12.27 2.17
CA ALA A 23 3.60 -12.59 2.69
C ALA A 23 2.54 -12.63 1.57
N ALA A 24 2.58 -11.66 0.65
CA ALA A 24 1.71 -11.63 -0.52
C ALA A 24 1.97 -12.85 -1.43
N MET A 25 3.23 -13.17 -1.74
CA MET A 25 3.59 -14.33 -2.58
C MET A 25 3.24 -15.70 -1.95
N ALA A 26 3.36 -15.85 -0.62
CA ALA A 26 2.95 -17.07 0.08
C ALA A 26 1.42 -17.26 0.04
N LEU A 27 0.66 -16.17 0.11
CA LEU A 27 -0.80 -16.20 -0.04
C LEU A 27 -1.22 -16.47 -1.49
N THR A 28 -0.56 -15.85 -2.47
CA THR A 28 -0.83 -16.06 -3.90
C THR A 28 -0.52 -17.49 -4.33
N SER A 29 0.65 -18.03 -3.98
CA SER A 29 1.04 -19.39 -4.37
C SER A 29 0.06 -20.46 -3.88
N LYS A 30 -0.44 -20.33 -2.65
CA LYS A 30 -1.46 -21.24 -2.11
C LYS A 30 -2.84 -21.03 -2.77
N ALA A 31 -3.21 -19.80 -3.12
CA ALA A 31 -4.45 -19.52 -3.85
C ALA A 31 -4.44 -20.04 -5.30
N THR A 32 -3.27 -20.07 -5.94
CA THR A 32 -3.09 -20.54 -7.32
C THR A 32 -2.66 -22.01 -7.43
N GLY A 33 -2.46 -22.71 -6.31
CA GLY A 33 -1.98 -24.10 -6.29
C GLY A 33 -0.53 -24.28 -6.73
N THR A 34 0.27 -23.22 -6.71
CA THR A 34 1.70 -23.24 -7.03
C THR A 34 2.54 -23.39 -5.76
N LEU A 35 3.74 -23.94 -5.88
CA LEU A 35 4.66 -24.08 -4.74
C LEU A 35 5.14 -22.70 -4.28
N ALA A 36 4.93 -22.39 -3.00
CA ALA A 36 5.49 -21.19 -2.38
C ALA A 36 7.02 -21.21 -2.49
N PRO A 37 7.67 -20.07 -2.77
CA PRO A 37 9.12 -20.00 -2.81
C PRO A 37 9.71 -20.36 -1.44
N SER A 38 10.78 -21.15 -1.44
CA SER A 38 11.44 -21.58 -0.21
C SER A 38 12.01 -20.40 0.56
N LYS A 39 12.21 -20.55 1.88
CA LYS A 39 12.88 -19.53 2.71
C LYS A 39 14.25 -19.12 2.14
N ASP A 40 14.95 -20.05 1.48
CA ASP A 40 16.25 -19.77 0.87
C ASP A 40 16.12 -19.04 -0.47
N GLN A 41 15.04 -19.26 -1.23
CA GLN A 41 14.71 -18.47 -2.42
C GLN A 41 14.31 -17.02 -2.08
N LEU A 42 13.70 -16.80 -0.91
CA LEU A 42 13.38 -15.47 -0.38
C LEU A 42 14.58 -14.77 0.28
N ARG A 43 15.59 -15.53 0.69
CA ARG A 43 16.86 -15.02 1.23
C ARG A 43 17.83 -14.66 0.11
N TYR A 44 17.43 -13.84 -0.86
CA TYR A 44 18.38 -13.40 -1.89
C TYR A 44 19.46 -12.42 -1.36
N ASN A 45 19.45 -12.05 -0.07
CA ASN A 45 20.39 -11.08 0.51
C ASN A 45 21.46 -11.63 1.47
N LYS A 46 21.75 -12.94 1.45
CA LYS A 46 23.00 -13.41 2.08
C LYS A 46 23.73 -14.34 1.12
N SER A 47 24.55 -13.76 0.24
CA SER A 47 25.73 -14.50 -0.21
C SER A 47 26.60 -14.70 1.04
N PRO A 48 26.85 -15.94 1.50
CA PRO A 48 27.95 -16.17 2.41
C PRO A 48 29.22 -15.98 1.57
N THR A 49 30.23 -15.26 2.10
CA THR A 49 31.59 -15.12 1.53
C THR A 49 31.89 -13.96 0.58
N SER A 50 31.52 -12.72 0.91
CA SER A 50 32.39 -11.61 0.49
C SER A 50 32.58 -10.59 1.60
N ASN A 51 33.84 -10.35 1.99
CA ASN A 51 34.29 -9.21 2.80
C ASN A 51 34.12 -7.89 2.03
N LYS A 52 32.99 -7.69 1.35
CA LYS A 52 32.68 -6.41 0.73
C LYS A 52 32.32 -5.44 1.86
N PRO A 53 32.93 -4.25 1.89
CA PRO A 53 32.51 -3.22 2.84
C PRO A 53 31.02 -2.97 2.62
N VAL A 54 30.24 -3.04 3.71
CA VAL A 54 28.81 -2.73 3.68
C VAL A 54 28.69 -1.30 3.17
N SER A 55 28.15 -1.12 1.96
CA SER A 55 27.93 0.21 1.42
C SER A 55 26.96 0.95 2.33
N ASN A 56 27.31 2.16 2.75
CA ASN A 56 26.40 2.99 3.53
C ASN A 56 25.07 3.16 2.77
N PRO A 57 23.92 2.98 3.43
CA PRO A 57 22.64 3.18 2.79
C PRO A 57 22.49 4.64 2.35
N ARG A 58 21.84 4.85 1.21
CA ARG A 58 21.35 6.19 0.85
C ARG A 58 20.08 6.44 1.63
N PHE A 59 19.90 7.67 2.08
CA PHE A 59 18.71 8.06 2.80
C PHE A 59 18.27 9.47 2.41
N VAL A 60 16.99 9.75 2.66
CA VAL A 60 16.40 11.08 2.67
C VAL A 60 15.65 11.21 3.99
N ALA A 61 16.14 12.09 4.86
CA ALA A 61 15.59 12.32 6.19
C ALA A 61 14.77 13.62 6.20
N LEU A 62 13.58 13.57 6.79
CA LEU A 62 12.64 14.68 6.89
C LEU A 62 12.58 15.19 8.33
N TYR A 63 12.68 16.50 8.47
CA TYR A 63 12.73 17.21 9.74
C TYR A 63 11.75 18.37 9.77
N HIS A 64 11.33 18.70 10.98
CA HIS A 64 10.53 19.88 11.27
C HIS A 64 11.14 20.69 12.41
N GLU A 65 11.28 21.99 12.21
CA GLU A 65 11.58 22.92 13.31
C GLU A 65 10.25 23.44 13.84
N VAL A 66 9.99 23.21 15.14
CA VAL A 66 8.69 23.55 15.74
C VAL A 66 8.49 25.06 15.74
N THR A 67 7.42 25.50 15.09
CA THR A 67 7.03 26.92 14.98
C THR A 67 5.81 27.24 15.84
N GLU A 68 5.50 28.53 16.03
CA GLU A 68 4.24 28.94 16.68
C GLU A 68 3.01 28.39 15.94
N THR A 69 3.04 28.40 14.59
CA THR A 69 1.97 27.79 13.77
C THR A 69 1.82 26.30 14.04
N SER A 70 2.94 25.58 14.19
CA SER A 70 2.90 24.15 14.54
C SER A 70 2.26 23.93 15.91
N LEU A 71 2.60 24.76 16.90
CA LEU A 71 2.03 24.68 18.26
C LEU A 71 0.55 25.02 18.28
N LEU A 72 0.13 26.05 17.54
CA LEU A 72 -1.28 26.38 17.33
C LEU A 72 -2.02 25.18 16.73
N THR A 73 -1.48 24.59 15.68
CA THR A 73 -2.11 23.47 14.99
C THR A 73 -2.18 22.22 15.87
N ILE A 74 -1.15 21.96 16.68
CA ILE A 74 -1.17 20.91 17.71
C ILE A 74 -2.29 21.14 18.72
N SER A 75 -2.46 22.37 19.20
CA SER A 75 -3.53 22.73 20.12
C SER A 75 -4.90 22.46 19.48
N LYS A 76 -5.09 22.89 18.24
CA LYS A 76 -6.36 22.67 17.51
C LYS A 76 -6.64 21.20 17.22
N ALA A 77 -5.64 20.43 16.79
CA ALA A 77 -5.77 18.98 16.60
C ALA A 77 -6.14 18.26 17.91
N SER A 78 -5.57 18.68 19.05
CA SER A 78 -5.91 18.16 20.37
C SER A 78 -7.36 18.48 20.77
N MET A 79 -7.83 19.70 20.49
CA MET A 79 -9.22 20.09 20.71
C MET A 79 -10.19 19.30 19.83
N ASN A 80 -9.86 19.12 18.55
CA ASN A 80 -10.69 18.36 17.61
C ASN A 80 -10.82 16.88 18.03
N ARG A 81 -9.73 16.25 18.51
CA ARG A 81 -9.80 14.89 19.08
C ARG A 81 -10.74 14.81 20.27
N ARG A 82 -10.74 15.82 21.15
CA ARG A 82 -11.68 15.89 22.28
C ARG A 82 -13.12 16.09 21.83
N ALA A 83 -13.35 16.95 20.84
CA ALA A 83 -14.69 17.19 20.28
C ALA A 83 -15.27 15.95 19.59
N GLN A 84 -14.46 15.22 18.82
CA GLN A 84 -14.87 13.95 18.18
C GLN A 84 -15.21 12.87 19.22
N GLN A 85 -14.47 12.79 20.34
CA GLN A 85 -14.82 11.90 21.45
C GLN A 85 -16.16 12.25 22.12
N MET A 86 -16.64 13.49 21.92
CA MET A 86 -17.91 13.98 22.45
C MET A 86 -19.03 14.02 21.40
N ASN A 87 -18.87 13.35 20.24
CA ASN A 87 -19.83 13.33 19.12
C ASN A 87 -20.19 14.71 18.53
N ASN A 88 -19.34 15.73 18.70
CA ASN A 88 -19.51 17.00 18.01
C ASN A 88 -18.88 16.93 16.61
N GLU A 89 -19.58 17.47 15.60
CA GLU A 89 -19.03 17.63 14.25
C GLU A 89 -17.76 18.48 14.28
N GLY A 90 -16.78 18.08 13.46
CA GLY A 90 -15.47 18.72 13.41
C GLY A 90 -15.56 20.20 13.03
N VAL A 91 -14.80 21.04 13.73
CA VAL A 91 -14.71 22.46 13.43
C VAL A 91 -13.90 22.64 12.14
N PHE A 92 -14.54 23.18 11.09
CA PHE A 92 -13.84 23.67 9.91
C PHE A 92 -12.95 24.84 10.33
N ASP A 93 -11.66 24.74 10.08
CA ASP A 93 -10.67 25.55 10.79
C ASP A 93 -10.13 26.66 9.89
N GLU A 94 -10.98 27.65 9.57
CA GLU A 94 -10.64 28.78 8.70
C GLU A 94 -9.34 29.48 9.12
N ASP A 95 -9.06 29.57 10.43
CA ASP A 95 -7.81 30.20 10.88
C ASP A 95 -6.57 29.37 10.50
N LEU A 96 -6.66 28.03 10.41
CA LEU A 96 -5.53 27.22 9.93
C LEU A 96 -5.28 27.46 8.45
N GLU A 97 -6.33 27.79 7.71
CA GLU A 97 -6.22 28.06 6.28
C GLU A 97 -5.63 29.45 5.98
N GLN A 98 -5.79 30.38 6.92
CA GLN A 98 -5.16 31.69 6.89
C GLN A 98 -3.79 31.73 7.58
N ALA A 99 -3.46 30.73 8.39
CA ALA A 99 -2.18 30.65 9.09
C ALA A 99 -1.00 30.45 8.12
N GLU A 100 0.19 30.85 8.56
CA GLU A 100 1.42 30.72 7.78
C GLU A 100 1.70 29.27 7.34
N ASP A 101 2.35 29.10 6.19
CA ASP A 101 2.79 27.78 5.72
C ASP A 101 3.73 27.13 6.73
N ILE A 102 3.52 25.85 7.02
CA ILE A 102 4.49 25.09 7.82
C ILE A 102 5.61 24.61 6.89
N GLN A 103 6.84 25.03 7.19
CA GLN A 103 8.03 24.60 6.46
C GLN A 103 8.64 23.35 7.08
N LEU A 104 8.85 22.33 6.24
CA LEU A 104 9.65 21.14 6.55
C LEU A 104 10.95 21.18 5.76
N THR A 105 11.98 20.57 6.32
CA THR A 105 13.27 20.42 5.65
C THR A 105 13.56 18.95 5.46
N TYR A 106 14.08 18.56 4.31
CA TYR A 106 14.63 17.22 4.12
C TYR A 106 16.04 17.30 3.57
N GLU A 107 16.86 16.34 3.96
CA GLU A 107 18.25 16.22 3.52
C GLU A 107 18.52 14.82 3.00
N ASP A 108 19.35 14.73 1.97
CA ASP A 108 19.81 13.46 1.41
C ASP A 108 21.16 13.03 2.00
N SER A 109 21.67 11.88 1.56
CA SER A 109 23.00 11.37 1.97
C SER A 109 24.18 12.28 1.59
N SER A 110 23.97 13.30 0.74
CA SER A 110 24.98 14.31 0.41
C SER A 110 24.88 15.57 1.28
N SER A 111 23.98 15.58 2.26
CA SER A 111 23.62 16.73 3.09
C SER A 111 23.06 17.91 2.30
N THR A 112 22.51 17.65 1.11
CA THR A 112 21.79 18.67 0.35
C THR A 112 20.43 18.89 0.99
N VAL A 113 20.20 20.10 1.50
CA VAL A 113 18.95 20.49 2.17
C VAL A 113 17.95 21.05 1.17
N GLN A 114 16.73 20.53 1.22
CA GLN A 114 15.58 21.00 0.44
C GLN A 114 14.40 21.27 1.37
N GLN A 115 13.40 22.00 0.85
CA GLN A 115 12.23 22.43 1.63
C GLN A 115 10.94 21.88 1.05
N LEU A 116 9.99 21.60 1.94
CA LEU A 116 8.60 21.28 1.63
C LEU A 116 7.70 22.25 2.41
N ARG A 117 6.66 22.78 1.77
CA ARG A 117 5.71 23.70 2.41
C ARG A 117 4.34 23.04 2.50
N LEU A 118 3.80 22.98 3.71
CA LEU A 118 2.44 22.54 3.97
C LEU A 118 1.54 23.76 4.02
N LYS A 119 0.59 23.84 3.09
CA LYS A 119 -0.21 25.05 2.86
C LYS A 119 -1.62 24.88 3.41
N SER A 120 -2.22 23.74 3.14
CA SER A 120 -3.63 23.50 3.47
C SER A 120 -3.81 23.15 4.94
N ALA A 121 -4.99 23.44 5.47
CA ALA A 121 -5.38 23.14 6.84
C ALA A 121 -5.31 21.63 7.09
N ALA A 122 -5.71 20.82 6.11
CA ALA A 122 -5.60 19.36 6.18
C ALA A 122 -4.16 18.87 6.38
N GLU A 123 -3.20 19.46 5.67
CA GLU A 123 -1.78 19.10 5.82
C GLU A 123 -1.22 19.57 7.16
N LYS A 124 -1.56 20.80 7.56
CA LYS A 124 -1.19 21.38 8.85
C LYS A 124 -1.72 20.52 10.01
N VAL A 125 -2.98 20.11 9.97
CA VAL A 125 -3.55 19.18 10.96
C VAL A 125 -2.81 17.84 10.92
N GLY A 126 -2.56 17.30 9.72
CA GLY A 126 -1.86 16.02 9.56
C GLY A 126 -0.47 16.00 10.19
N ILE A 127 0.33 17.08 10.08
CA ILE A 127 1.61 17.17 10.77
C ILE A 127 1.43 17.32 12.29
N ALA A 128 0.46 18.11 12.74
CA ALA A 128 0.19 18.28 14.16
C ALA A 128 -0.17 16.94 14.84
N GLU A 129 -0.97 16.11 14.18
CA GLU A 129 -1.29 14.77 14.66
C GLU A 129 -0.07 13.86 14.76
N ALA A 130 0.82 13.94 13.78
CA ALA A 130 2.08 13.19 13.79
C ALA A 130 3.01 13.66 14.92
N LEU A 131 3.12 14.97 15.13
CA LEU A 131 3.91 15.56 16.23
C LEU A 131 3.36 15.16 17.60
N LEU A 132 2.03 15.14 17.77
CA LEU A 132 1.37 14.66 18.99
C LEU A 132 1.68 13.17 19.26
N ALA A 133 1.72 12.34 18.22
CA ALA A 133 2.01 10.92 18.34
C ALA A 133 3.48 10.65 18.75
N MET A 134 4.42 11.47 18.28
CA MET A 134 5.87 11.30 18.52
C MET A 134 6.37 11.79 19.89
N LYS A 135 5.50 12.36 20.74
CA LYS A 135 5.72 12.72 22.17
C LYS A 135 7.19 13.03 22.57
N GLN A 136 7.81 14.07 22.00
CA GLN A 136 9.17 14.56 22.33
C GLN A 136 10.34 13.57 22.14
N ASP A 137 10.12 12.29 21.84
CA ASP A 137 11.16 11.24 21.82
C ASP A 137 12.13 11.34 20.62
N MET A 138 11.79 12.12 19.58
CA MET A 138 12.52 12.19 18.31
C MET A 138 13.19 13.56 18.06
N GLN A 139 13.57 14.27 19.12
CA GLN A 139 14.30 15.54 18.98
C GLN A 139 15.76 15.31 18.56
N VAL A 140 16.16 16.00 17.49
CA VAL A 140 17.54 16.08 16.99
C VAL A 140 17.95 17.55 17.01
N GLY A 141 18.61 17.96 18.10
CA GLY A 141 18.90 19.36 18.36
C GLY A 141 17.60 20.16 18.54
N LYS A 142 17.38 21.18 17.69
CA LYS A 142 16.15 21.99 17.68
C LYS A 142 15.05 21.44 16.75
N LYS A 143 15.33 20.36 16.02
CA LYS A 143 14.42 19.79 15.03
C LYS A 143 13.79 18.52 15.58
N VAL A 144 12.59 18.22 15.10
CA VAL A 144 11.92 16.92 15.27
C VAL A 144 12.17 16.10 14.02
N PHE A 145 12.71 14.90 14.18
CA PHE A 145 12.84 13.95 13.09
C PHE A 145 11.48 13.32 12.78
N LEU A 146 10.95 13.60 11.60
CA LEU A 146 9.62 13.17 11.19
C LEU A 146 9.65 11.85 10.42
N ALA A 147 10.51 11.72 9.42
CA ALA A 147 10.49 10.60 8.49
C ALA A 147 11.89 10.28 7.99
N CYS A 148 12.10 9.06 7.51
CA CYS A 148 13.29 8.72 6.75
C CYS A 148 12.95 7.67 5.72
N ALA A 149 13.32 7.92 4.48
CA ALA A 149 13.31 6.96 3.39
C ALA A 149 14.74 6.52 3.11
N TRP A 150 14.96 5.24 2.80
CA TRP A 150 16.29 4.73 2.51
C TRP A 150 16.27 3.57 1.52
N CYS A 151 17.41 3.38 0.85
CA CYS A 151 17.71 2.22 0.02
C CYS A 151 19.17 1.81 0.19
N THR A 152 19.44 0.53 0.00
CA THR A 152 20.84 0.07 -0.15
C THR A 152 21.33 0.36 -1.56
N GLU A 153 22.64 0.55 -1.74
CA GLU A 153 23.21 0.77 -3.08
C GLU A 153 23.02 -0.45 -3.98
N GLU A 154 22.97 -1.66 -3.41
CA GLU A 154 22.69 -2.90 -4.14
C GLU A 154 21.26 -2.94 -4.67
N GLU A 155 20.26 -2.67 -3.82
CA GLU A 155 18.85 -2.58 -4.23
C GLU A 155 18.64 -1.48 -5.27
N ARG A 156 19.29 -0.32 -5.10
CA ARG A 156 19.23 0.79 -6.07
C ARG A 156 19.77 0.38 -7.44
N LYS A 157 20.95 -0.26 -7.48
CA LYS A 157 21.56 -0.75 -8.73
C LYS A 157 20.71 -1.83 -9.38
N LEU A 158 20.10 -2.69 -8.57
CA LEU A 158 19.20 -3.72 -9.07
C LEU A 158 17.94 -3.11 -9.69
N PHE A 159 17.35 -2.11 -9.05
CA PHE A 159 16.23 -1.35 -9.62
C PHE A 159 16.62 -0.58 -10.87
N GLN A 160 17.81 0.02 -10.93
CA GLN A 160 18.30 0.67 -12.15
C GLN A 160 18.39 -0.32 -13.34
N LYS A 161 18.67 -1.60 -13.06
CA LYS A 161 18.71 -2.64 -14.08
C LYS A 161 17.31 -3.06 -14.52
N TYR A 162 16.39 -3.22 -13.56
CA TYR A 162 15.01 -3.68 -13.78
C TYR A 162 13.97 -2.70 -13.18
N PRO A 163 13.82 -1.49 -13.76
CA PRO A 163 12.94 -0.46 -13.22
C PRO A 163 11.48 -0.58 -13.68
N GLU A 164 11.13 -1.61 -14.46
CA GLU A 164 9.87 -1.68 -15.22
C GLU A 164 8.63 -1.64 -14.32
N VAL A 165 8.70 -2.23 -13.11
CA VAL A 165 7.57 -2.30 -12.18
C VAL A 165 7.99 -1.84 -10.79
N LEU A 166 7.20 -0.93 -10.20
CA LEU A 166 7.34 -0.50 -8.81
C LEU A 166 6.01 -0.68 -8.07
N MET A 167 5.99 -1.55 -7.09
CA MET A 167 4.83 -1.77 -6.23
C MET A 167 5.09 -1.12 -4.88
N VAL A 168 4.07 -0.51 -4.30
CA VAL A 168 4.19 0.24 -3.05
C VAL A 168 3.04 -0.11 -2.11
N ASP A 169 3.36 -0.27 -0.83
CA ASP A 169 2.40 -0.61 0.21
C ASP A 169 2.83 -0.03 1.57
N VAL A 170 1.88 0.14 2.47
CA VAL A 170 2.12 0.61 3.84
C VAL A 170 1.72 -0.47 4.83
N THR A 171 2.69 -0.91 5.64
CA THR A 171 2.46 -1.89 6.71
C THR A 171 2.53 -1.24 8.09
N PHE A 172 1.77 -1.79 9.04
CA PHE A 172 1.68 -1.29 10.42
C PHE A 172 2.33 -2.25 11.42
N GLN A 173 2.47 -1.77 12.66
CA GLN A 173 2.94 -2.55 13.81
C GLN A 173 4.33 -3.19 13.61
N THR A 174 5.15 -2.59 12.75
CA THR A 174 6.50 -3.07 12.43
C THR A 174 7.59 -2.43 13.30
N ASN A 175 7.22 -1.51 14.19
CA ASN A 175 8.14 -0.81 15.09
C ASN A 175 7.47 -0.48 16.43
N ASN A 176 8.30 -0.24 17.45
CA ASN A 176 7.86 0.05 18.81
C ASN A 176 7.10 1.38 18.94
N GLN A 177 7.19 2.25 17.94
CA GLN A 177 6.47 3.53 17.89
C GLN A 177 5.10 3.40 17.20
N GLY A 178 4.75 2.21 16.71
CA GLY A 178 3.50 1.97 15.96
C GLY A 178 3.40 2.75 14.65
N ARG A 179 4.52 3.31 14.15
CA ARG A 179 4.53 4.18 12.98
C ARG A 179 4.31 3.40 11.68
N PRO A 180 3.66 3.99 10.66
CA PRO A 180 3.53 3.34 9.36
C PRO A 180 4.91 3.15 8.72
N LEU A 181 5.11 1.98 8.11
CA LEU A 181 6.30 1.66 7.33
C LEU A 181 5.87 1.52 5.87
N PHE A 182 6.33 2.46 5.05
CA PHE A 182 6.26 2.35 3.60
C PHE A 182 7.26 1.30 3.12
N THR A 183 6.79 0.40 2.28
CA THR A 183 7.60 -0.65 1.66
C THR A 183 7.34 -0.66 0.17
N SER A 184 8.40 -0.87 -0.59
CA SER A 184 8.29 -1.09 -2.03
C SER A 184 8.67 -2.51 -2.41
N CYS A 185 8.25 -2.91 -3.59
CA CYS A 185 8.57 -4.20 -4.17
C CYS A 185 8.74 -4.04 -5.69
N SER A 186 9.77 -4.66 -6.23
CA SER A 186 10.00 -4.71 -7.68
C SER A 186 10.47 -6.10 -8.09
N PRO A 187 10.04 -6.62 -9.24
CA PRO A 187 10.60 -7.82 -9.82
C PRO A 187 12.02 -7.53 -10.33
N GLY A 188 12.96 -8.39 -9.99
CA GLY A 188 14.32 -8.38 -10.50
C GLY A 188 14.51 -9.43 -11.59
N ARG A 189 15.72 -9.99 -11.65
CA ARG A 189 16.06 -11.10 -12.54
C ARG A 189 15.19 -12.32 -12.21
N ASP A 190 14.75 -13.05 -13.24
CA ASP A 190 14.03 -14.33 -13.11
C ASP A 190 12.76 -14.23 -12.23
N MET A 191 12.10 -13.07 -12.21
CA MET A 191 10.91 -12.76 -11.39
C MET A 191 11.13 -12.87 -9.87
N PHE A 192 12.37 -12.83 -9.39
CA PHE A 192 12.65 -12.69 -7.96
C PHE A 192 12.39 -11.26 -7.50
N PHE A 193 11.51 -11.10 -6.51
CA PHE A 193 11.16 -9.80 -5.98
C PHE A 193 12.19 -9.30 -4.96
N PHE A 194 12.45 -8.00 -4.99
CA PHE A 194 13.28 -7.30 -4.01
C PHE A 194 12.60 -6.00 -3.60
N THR A 195 13.12 -5.33 -2.57
CA THR A 195 12.57 -4.06 -2.06
C THR A 195 13.51 -2.91 -2.41
N PRO A 196 13.21 -2.11 -3.45
CA PRO A 196 14.06 -0.99 -3.83
C PRO A 196 14.26 0.06 -2.73
N LEU A 197 13.23 0.31 -1.93
CA LEU A 197 13.15 1.41 -0.99
C LEU A 197 12.20 1.11 0.17
N ARG A 198 12.52 1.65 1.34
CA ARG A 198 11.68 1.63 2.56
C ARG A 198 11.60 3.02 3.14
N ALA A 199 10.51 3.35 3.85
CA ALA A 199 10.46 4.60 4.60
C ALA A 199 9.63 4.50 5.88
N TYR A 200 10.16 5.06 6.98
CA TYR A 200 9.39 5.29 8.20
C TYR A 200 8.58 6.57 8.04
N LEU A 201 7.27 6.47 8.17
CA LEU A 201 6.36 7.59 7.95
C LEU A 201 5.91 8.21 9.29
N PRO A 202 5.68 9.54 9.34
CA PRO A 202 5.15 10.21 10.50
C PRO A 202 3.63 10.01 10.62
N SER A 203 2.95 9.84 9.49
CA SER A 203 1.51 9.57 9.36
C SER A 203 1.22 9.00 7.97
N GLN A 204 -0.06 8.74 7.68
CA GLN A 204 -0.55 8.39 6.34
C GLN A 204 -1.28 9.56 5.66
N CYS A 205 -0.94 10.79 6.04
CA CYS A 205 -1.52 11.94 5.39
C CYS A 205 -0.95 12.07 3.97
N ARG A 206 -1.77 12.57 3.04
CA ARG A 206 -1.40 12.77 1.64
C ARG A 206 -0.06 13.49 1.44
N TRP A 207 0.24 14.53 2.23
CA TRP A 207 1.51 15.27 2.12
C TRP A 207 2.76 14.41 2.33
N VAL A 208 2.68 13.35 3.14
CA VAL A 208 3.78 12.41 3.36
C VAL A 208 4.06 11.63 2.09
N PHE A 209 3.00 11.16 1.43
CA PHE A 209 3.11 10.44 0.17
C PHE A 209 3.52 11.36 -0.98
N SER A 210 3.04 12.60 -0.99
CA SER A 210 3.52 13.65 -1.91
C SER A 210 5.04 13.87 -1.78
N TRP A 211 5.57 13.97 -0.55
CA TRP A 211 7.01 14.00 -0.32
C TRP A 211 7.73 12.74 -0.80
N LEU A 212 7.17 11.55 -0.56
CA LEU A 212 7.76 10.29 -1.03
C LEU A 212 7.87 10.24 -2.56
N PHE A 213 6.74 10.40 -3.27
CA PHE A 213 6.69 10.27 -4.72
C PHE A 213 7.37 11.42 -5.44
N GLY A 214 7.28 12.64 -4.92
CA GLY A 214 7.82 13.84 -5.54
C GLY A 214 9.28 14.13 -5.23
N SER A 215 9.81 13.65 -4.10
CA SER A 215 11.15 13.99 -3.63
C SER A 215 11.98 12.77 -3.24
N ALA A 216 11.54 12.00 -2.24
CA ALA A 216 12.37 10.96 -1.64
C ALA A 216 12.70 9.82 -2.62
N ILE A 217 11.71 9.27 -3.31
CA ILE A 217 11.89 8.20 -4.29
C ILE A 217 12.75 8.68 -5.48
N PRO A 218 12.48 9.86 -6.10
CA PRO A 218 13.37 10.43 -7.11
C PRO A 218 14.83 10.57 -6.70
N LEU A 219 15.10 11.03 -5.47
CA LEU A 219 16.47 11.18 -4.96
C LEU A 219 17.15 9.83 -4.71
N LEU A 220 16.40 8.83 -4.27
CA LEU A 220 16.94 7.52 -3.89
C LEU A 220 17.12 6.58 -5.08
N LEU A 221 16.14 6.51 -5.99
CA LEU A 221 16.15 5.58 -7.13
C LEU A 221 16.66 6.22 -8.43
N GLY A 222 16.66 7.56 -8.48
CA GLY A 222 17.13 8.36 -9.61
C GLY A 222 16.09 8.51 -10.71
N MET A 223 15.93 9.75 -11.19
CA MET A 223 14.96 10.12 -12.24
C MET A 223 15.07 9.27 -13.51
N TYR A 224 16.29 8.88 -13.89
CA TYR A 224 16.50 8.04 -15.08
C TYR A 224 15.85 6.66 -14.94
N SER A 225 15.96 6.03 -13.76
CA SER A 225 15.34 4.74 -13.49
C SER A 225 13.81 4.89 -13.48
N LEU A 226 13.30 5.92 -12.82
CA LEU A 226 11.86 6.18 -12.71
C LEU A 226 11.20 6.49 -14.05
N ALA A 227 11.90 7.19 -14.95
CA ALA A 227 11.43 7.43 -16.31
C ALA A 227 11.28 6.14 -17.13
N ARG A 228 11.95 5.03 -16.75
CA ARG A 228 11.80 3.72 -17.39
C ARG A 228 10.74 2.84 -16.72
N THR A 229 10.17 3.27 -15.59
CA THR A 229 9.08 2.54 -14.94
C THR A 229 7.84 2.58 -15.82
N GLN A 230 7.25 1.41 -16.07
CA GLN A 230 6.09 1.21 -16.92
C GLN A 230 4.82 0.96 -16.11
N LEU A 231 4.95 0.42 -14.90
CA LEU A 231 3.82 0.15 -14.02
C LEU A 231 4.16 0.54 -12.59
N VAL A 232 3.29 1.34 -11.97
CA VAL A 232 3.29 1.56 -10.53
C VAL A 232 2.02 0.98 -9.93
N LEU A 233 2.15 0.04 -9.00
CA LEU A 233 1.03 -0.53 -8.25
C LEU A 233 0.99 0.03 -6.84
N SER A 234 -0.13 0.60 -6.41
CA SER A 234 -0.32 1.08 -5.05
C SER A 234 -1.54 0.47 -4.35
N ASP A 235 -1.67 0.71 -3.06
CA ASP A 235 -2.95 0.59 -2.35
C ASP A 235 -4.03 1.48 -3.02
N GLY A 236 -5.30 1.12 -2.82
CA GLY A 236 -6.48 1.93 -3.13
C GLY A 236 -6.78 3.05 -2.14
N ASP A 237 -5.88 3.36 -1.20
CA ASP A 237 -5.98 4.56 -0.35
C ASP A 237 -5.76 5.85 -1.20
N PRO A 238 -6.75 6.78 -1.26
CA PRO A 238 -6.62 8.05 -1.97
C PRO A 238 -5.44 8.91 -1.54
N ASN A 239 -4.99 8.81 -0.28
CA ASN A 239 -3.79 9.54 0.16
C ASN A 239 -2.53 9.05 -0.57
N ILE A 240 -2.48 7.78 -0.95
CA ILE A 240 -1.36 7.16 -1.64
C ILE A 240 -1.47 7.42 -3.14
N TYR A 241 -2.55 6.95 -3.78
CA TYR A 241 -2.59 6.96 -5.24
C TYR A 241 -2.75 8.36 -5.84
N LEU A 242 -3.53 9.24 -5.23
CA LEU A 242 -3.64 10.63 -5.73
C LEU A 242 -2.33 11.39 -5.58
N SER A 243 -1.51 11.05 -4.56
CA SER A 243 -0.16 11.61 -4.43
C SER A 243 0.78 11.10 -5.51
N PHE A 244 0.64 9.84 -5.94
CA PHE A 244 1.39 9.30 -7.06
C PHE A 244 1.00 10.00 -8.37
N GLU A 245 -0.30 10.05 -8.69
CA GLU A 245 -0.82 10.67 -9.92
C GLU A 245 -0.40 12.13 -10.06
N GLU A 246 -0.36 12.89 -8.96
CA GLU A 246 0.11 14.27 -8.94
C GLU A 246 1.58 14.42 -9.39
N HIS A 247 2.42 13.43 -9.09
CA HIS A 247 3.86 13.45 -9.38
C HIS A 247 4.24 12.63 -10.61
N GLN A 248 3.35 11.76 -11.09
CA GLN A 248 3.56 10.85 -12.22
C GLN A 248 4.05 11.58 -13.48
N PRO A 249 3.43 12.69 -13.95
CA PRO A 249 3.86 13.32 -15.20
C PRO A 249 5.32 13.79 -15.19
N LYS A 250 5.85 14.13 -14.01
CA LYS A 250 7.21 14.66 -13.84
C LYS A 250 8.22 13.57 -13.52
N ALA A 251 7.91 12.69 -12.56
CA ALA A 251 8.86 11.73 -12.02
C ALA A 251 8.76 10.34 -12.66
N TYR A 252 7.57 9.96 -13.15
CA TYR A 252 7.27 8.62 -13.68
C TYR A 252 6.53 8.72 -15.03
N PRO A 253 7.07 9.48 -16.02
CA PRO A 253 6.32 9.89 -17.21
C PRO A 253 5.78 8.74 -18.08
N ASN A 254 6.39 7.56 -18.00
CA ASN A 254 5.99 6.39 -18.79
C ASN A 254 5.26 5.33 -17.97
N ALA A 255 5.06 5.57 -16.67
CA ALA A 255 4.37 4.62 -15.82
C ALA A 255 2.86 4.72 -16.04
N ILE A 256 2.19 3.58 -16.08
CA ILE A 256 0.75 3.46 -15.87
C ILE A 256 0.53 3.19 -14.38
N HIS A 257 -0.51 3.79 -13.81
CA HIS A 257 -0.91 3.52 -12.45
C HIS A 257 -1.91 2.36 -12.39
N GLY A 258 -1.70 1.43 -11.46
CA GLY A 258 -2.66 0.38 -11.15
C GLY A 258 -2.87 0.25 -9.65
N LEU A 259 -4.03 -0.26 -9.26
CA LEU A 259 -4.34 -0.57 -7.87
C LEU A 259 -4.05 -2.04 -7.57
N CYS A 260 -3.62 -2.31 -6.34
CA CYS A 260 -3.31 -3.66 -5.88
C CYS A 260 -4.56 -4.55 -5.91
N ILE A 261 -4.42 -5.78 -6.43
CA ILE A 261 -5.48 -6.80 -6.48
C ILE A 261 -6.11 -7.07 -5.11
N TYR A 262 -5.33 -6.98 -4.03
CA TYR A 262 -5.88 -7.16 -2.69
C TYR A 262 -6.95 -6.11 -2.40
N HIS A 263 -6.70 -4.85 -2.75
CA HIS A 263 -7.62 -3.74 -2.51
C HIS A 263 -8.75 -3.66 -3.55
N LEU A 264 -8.49 -4.02 -4.81
CA LEU A 264 -9.52 -4.05 -5.86
C LEU A 264 -10.49 -5.22 -5.72
N VAL A 265 -9.98 -6.39 -5.32
CA VAL A 265 -10.72 -7.66 -5.43
C VAL A 265 -10.85 -8.30 -4.05
N THR A 266 -9.75 -8.60 -3.38
CA THR A 266 -9.77 -9.44 -2.17
C THR A 266 -10.53 -8.81 -1.00
N LYS A 267 -10.29 -7.53 -0.72
CA LYS A 267 -10.92 -6.78 0.38
C LYS A 267 -12.41 -6.56 0.12
N PRO A 268 -12.86 -6.03 -1.04
CA PRO A 268 -14.28 -5.94 -1.37
C PRO A 268 -14.98 -7.31 -1.31
N LEU A 269 -14.34 -8.37 -1.81
CA LEU A 269 -14.88 -9.73 -1.72
C LEU A 269 -15.00 -10.24 -0.28
N ALA A 270 -14.09 -9.86 0.61
CA ALA A 270 -14.19 -10.21 2.03
C ALA A 270 -15.33 -9.46 2.72
N GLU A 271 -15.49 -8.18 2.39
CA GLU A 271 -16.56 -7.31 2.89
C GLU A 271 -17.94 -7.76 2.38
N ALA A 272 -18.10 -7.97 1.07
CA ALA A 272 -19.28 -8.58 0.48
C ALA A 272 -19.51 -9.99 1.03
N GLY A 273 -18.43 -10.74 1.23
CA GLY A 273 -18.40 -12.04 1.88
C GLY A 273 -19.06 -12.07 3.25
N SER A 274 -19.04 -10.97 4.01
CA SER A 274 -19.73 -10.90 5.30
C SER A 274 -21.27 -10.97 5.16
N LYS A 275 -21.82 -10.52 4.03
CA LYS A 275 -23.26 -10.46 3.73
C LYS A 275 -23.82 -11.77 3.16
N LEU A 276 -22.94 -12.73 2.82
CA LEU A 276 -23.34 -14.02 2.27
C LEU A 276 -23.88 -14.96 3.36
N VAL A 277 -24.86 -15.77 2.99
CA VAL A 277 -25.53 -16.77 3.84
C VAL A 277 -25.18 -18.20 3.40
N GLY A 278 -25.47 -19.21 4.22
CA GLY A 278 -25.28 -20.63 3.87
C GLY A 278 -23.82 -21.09 3.73
N LYS A 279 -22.88 -20.48 4.48
CA LYS A 279 -21.43 -20.75 4.32
C LYS A 279 -20.97 -22.13 4.78
N ASP A 280 -21.86 -22.90 5.40
CA ASP A 280 -21.72 -24.30 5.76
C ASP A 280 -22.16 -25.25 4.62
N ASP A 281 -22.91 -24.77 3.63
CA ASP A 281 -23.32 -25.52 2.45
C ASP A 281 -22.15 -25.64 1.43
N PRO A 282 -21.73 -26.87 1.06
CA PRO A 282 -20.72 -27.09 0.03
C PRO A 282 -21.02 -26.41 -1.32
N PHE A 283 -22.29 -26.30 -1.73
CA PHE A 283 -22.67 -25.65 -2.98
C PHE A 283 -22.44 -24.15 -2.94
N VAL A 284 -22.76 -23.50 -1.82
CA VAL A 284 -22.48 -22.09 -1.59
C VAL A 284 -20.98 -21.83 -1.56
N LEU A 285 -20.20 -22.67 -0.88
CA LEU A 285 -18.75 -22.54 -0.86
C LEU A 285 -18.14 -22.67 -2.27
N ASN A 286 -18.64 -23.61 -3.08
CA ASN A 286 -18.23 -23.77 -4.47
C ASN A 286 -18.60 -22.56 -5.33
N GLN A 287 -19.78 -21.96 -5.13
CA GLN A 287 -20.17 -20.73 -5.83
C GLN A 287 -19.22 -19.57 -5.48
N ILE A 288 -18.91 -19.37 -4.19
CA ILE A 288 -17.99 -18.33 -3.73
C ILE A 288 -16.58 -18.53 -4.31
N GLU A 289 -16.08 -19.76 -4.27
CA GLU A 289 -14.76 -20.11 -4.80
C GLU A 289 -14.70 -19.94 -6.32
N THR A 290 -15.76 -20.33 -7.03
CA THR A 290 -15.85 -20.15 -8.50
C THR A 290 -15.86 -18.68 -8.87
N PHE A 291 -16.68 -17.86 -8.21
CA PHE A 291 -16.70 -16.41 -8.43
C PHE A 291 -15.33 -15.78 -8.20
N LYS A 292 -14.68 -16.14 -7.08
CA LYS A 292 -13.32 -15.69 -6.77
C LYS A 292 -12.36 -16.06 -7.89
N ARG A 293 -12.22 -17.35 -8.20
CA ARG A 293 -11.29 -17.82 -9.24
C ARG A 293 -11.54 -17.14 -10.57
N TRP A 294 -12.80 -16.91 -10.93
CA TRP A 294 -13.16 -16.20 -12.15
C TRP A 294 -12.60 -14.78 -12.18
N VAL A 295 -12.89 -13.96 -11.17
CA VAL A 295 -12.39 -12.57 -11.09
C VAL A 295 -10.86 -12.53 -11.02
N PHE A 296 -10.23 -13.51 -10.35
CA PHE A 296 -8.77 -13.62 -10.33
C PHE A 296 -8.16 -13.88 -11.72
N THR A 297 -8.88 -14.53 -12.64
CA THR A 297 -8.37 -14.71 -14.02
C THR A 297 -8.19 -13.38 -14.75
N TRP A 298 -8.92 -12.32 -14.34
CA TRP A 298 -8.79 -10.98 -14.92
C TRP A 298 -7.50 -10.26 -14.51
N MET A 299 -6.81 -10.78 -13.50
CA MET A 299 -5.68 -10.12 -12.85
C MET A 299 -4.41 -10.99 -12.87
N CYS A 300 -4.44 -12.13 -13.57
CA CYS A 300 -3.33 -13.07 -13.67
C CYS A 300 -2.73 -13.08 -15.08
N LEU A 301 -1.41 -13.16 -15.15
CA LEU A 301 -0.68 -13.41 -16.40
C LEU A 301 -1.14 -14.74 -17.02
N GLY A 302 -1.46 -14.74 -18.32
CA GLY A 302 -2.05 -15.90 -19.01
C GLY A 302 -3.54 -16.14 -18.71
N GLY A 303 -4.20 -15.19 -18.05
CA GLY A 303 -5.65 -15.17 -17.85
C GLY A 303 -6.35 -14.37 -18.94
N ILE A 304 -7.04 -13.30 -18.56
CA ILE A 304 -7.61 -12.32 -19.50
C ILE A 304 -6.54 -11.26 -19.79
N GLU A 305 -6.19 -11.07 -21.06
CA GLU A 305 -5.10 -10.19 -21.48
C GLU A 305 -5.58 -9.01 -22.34
N THR A 306 -6.82 -9.07 -22.83
CA THR A 306 -7.41 -8.04 -23.69
C THR A 306 -8.77 -7.56 -23.19
N ASP A 307 -9.15 -6.34 -23.59
CA ASP A 307 -10.47 -5.77 -23.29
C ASP A 307 -11.60 -6.65 -23.88
N GLU A 308 -11.40 -7.24 -25.06
CA GLU A 308 -12.38 -8.13 -25.68
C GLU A 308 -12.59 -9.42 -24.86
N GLU A 309 -11.50 -10.05 -24.42
CA GLU A 309 -11.57 -11.20 -23.52
C GLU A 309 -12.22 -10.84 -22.17
N PHE A 310 -11.95 -9.63 -21.66
CA PHE A 310 -12.58 -9.13 -20.44
C PHE A 310 -14.09 -8.99 -20.62
N GLU A 311 -14.56 -8.33 -21.68
CA GLU A 311 -15.99 -8.15 -21.93
C GLU A 311 -16.72 -9.49 -22.11
N ILE A 312 -16.10 -10.47 -22.81
CA ILE A 312 -16.64 -11.83 -22.94
C ILE A 312 -16.70 -12.51 -21.57
N SER A 313 -15.60 -12.50 -20.82
CA SER A 313 -15.49 -13.14 -19.50
C SER A 313 -16.46 -12.54 -18.48
N HIS A 314 -16.58 -11.22 -18.48
CA HIS A 314 -17.53 -10.47 -17.66
C HIS A 314 -18.98 -10.79 -18.05
N GLY A 315 -19.30 -10.81 -19.35
CA GLY A 315 -20.61 -11.19 -19.85
C GLY A 315 -21.02 -12.61 -19.42
N LEU A 316 -20.10 -13.57 -19.51
CA LEU A 316 -20.29 -14.95 -19.06
C LEU A 316 -20.48 -15.04 -17.55
N LEU A 317 -19.69 -14.30 -16.76
CA LEU A 317 -19.85 -14.23 -15.30
C LEU A 317 -21.24 -13.70 -14.91
N VAL A 318 -21.70 -12.64 -15.57
CA VAL A 318 -23.04 -12.06 -15.34
C VAL A 318 -24.14 -13.06 -15.70
N GLN A 319 -24.01 -13.78 -16.81
CA GLN A 319 -24.97 -14.84 -17.20
C GLN A 319 -24.98 -15.99 -16.18
N TRP A 320 -23.80 -16.44 -15.73
CA TRP A 320 -23.66 -17.48 -14.72
C TRP A 320 -24.32 -17.07 -13.39
N LEU A 321 -24.11 -15.84 -12.93
CA LEU A 321 -24.79 -15.30 -11.73
C LEU A 321 -26.31 -15.20 -11.90
N LYS A 322 -26.80 -14.85 -13.10
CA LYS A 322 -28.25 -14.79 -13.40
C LYS A 322 -28.88 -16.19 -13.42
N ALA A 323 -28.16 -17.22 -13.83
CA ALA A 323 -28.67 -18.58 -13.86
C ALA A 323 -29.04 -19.11 -12.46
N PHE A 324 -28.40 -18.63 -11.40
CA PHE A 324 -28.81 -18.95 -10.03
C PHE A 324 -30.07 -18.22 -9.57
N ARG A 325 -30.45 -17.11 -10.22
CA ARG A 325 -31.62 -16.31 -9.84
C ARG A 325 -32.91 -16.83 -10.46
N ASN A 326 -32.81 -17.29 -11.70
CA ASN A 326 -33.95 -17.82 -12.43
C ASN A 326 -34.10 -19.30 -12.05
N ASP A 327 -35.26 -19.68 -11.51
CA ASP A 327 -35.58 -21.05 -11.08
C ASP A 327 -35.39 -22.14 -12.16
N ASP A 328 -35.23 -21.75 -13.42
CA ASP A 328 -35.20 -22.65 -14.57
C ASP A 328 -33.92 -23.50 -14.71
N ALA A 329 -32.81 -23.15 -14.04
CA ALA A 329 -31.54 -23.87 -14.24
C ALA A 329 -31.31 -25.02 -13.24
N THR A 330 -31.95 -24.99 -12.07
CA THR A 330 -31.84 -26.09 -11.10
C THR A 330 -33.00 -26.07 -10.11
N GLU A 331 -33.79 -27.15 -10.04
CA GLU A 331 -34.64 -27.51 -8.88
C GLU A 331 -33.84 -27.63 -7.53
N ARG A 332 -32.55 -27.27 -7.53
CA ARG A 332 -31.55 -27.43 -6.47
C ARG A 332 -30.89 -26.13 -6.03
N ALA A 333 -31.21 -24.97 -6.62
CA ALA A 333 -30.63 -23.71 -6.15
C ALA A 333 -31.30 -23.32 -4.83
N SER A 334 -30.60 -23.52 -3.70
CA SER A 334 -31.06 -23.06 -2.40
C SER A 334 -31.26 -21.53 -2.40
N GLU A 335 -32.16 -21.03 -1.56
CA GLU A 335 -32.39 -19.59 -1.38
C GLU A 335 -31.08 -18.84 -1.06
N ASP A 336 -30.14 -19.52 -0.39
CA ASP A 336 -28.81 -19.00 -0.10
C ASP A 336 -28.00 -18.73 -1.39
N LEU A 337 -28.05 -19.62 -2.39
CA LEU A 337 -27.38 -19.42 -3.68
C LEU A 337 -27.97 -18.26 -4.48
N LYS A 338 -29.30 -18.09 -4.42
CA LYS A 338 -30.03 -16.96 -5.04
C LYS A 338 -29.61 -15.64 -4.40
N HIS A 339 -29.68 -15.56 -3.07
CA HIS A 339 -29.29 -14.38 -2.29
C HIS A 339 -27.83 -13.99 -2.56
N ASN A 340 -26.92 -14.95 -2.48
CA ASN A 340 -25.50 -14.71 -2.68
C ASN A 340 -25.21 -14.20 -4.11
N SER A 341 -25.90 -14.74 -5.13
CA SER A 341 -25.78 -14.25 -6.52
C SER A 341 -26.27 -12.81 -6.70
N TYR A 342 -27.23 -12.37 -5.88
CA TYR A 342 -27.66 -10.97 -5.84
C TYR A 342 -26.58 -10.06 -5.29
N ILE A 343 -25.98 -10.43 -4.16
CA ILE A 343 -24.86 -9.69 -3.55
C ILE A 343 -23.69 -9.54 -4.53
N TRP A 344 -23.34 -10.61 -5.26
CA TRP A 344 -22.22 -10.56 -6.20
C TRP A 344 -22.41 -9.67 -7.42
N SER A 345 -23.62 -9.50 -7.95
CA SER A 345 -23.81 -8.61 -9.11
C SER A 345 -23.93 -7.13 -8.75
N SER A 346 -24.16 -6.84 -7.48
CA SER A 346 -24.42 -5.50 -6.96
C SER A 346 -23.19 -4.89 -6.30
N SER A 347 -22.14 -5.70 -6.18
CA SER A 347 -20.78 -5.33 -5.75
C SER A 347 -19.91 -5.22 -6.99
#